data_AF-A0A2E0QTN2-F1
#
_entry.id   AF-A0A2E0QTN2-F1
#
_cell.length_a   1.000
_cell.length_b   1.000
_cell.length_c   1.000
_cell.angle_alpha   90.00
_cell.angle_beta   90.00
_cell.angle_gamma   90.00
#
_symmetry.space_group_name_H-M   'P 1'
#
loop_
_entity.id
_entity.type
_entity.pdbx_description
1 polymer ?
#
loop_
_entity_poly.entity_id
_entity_poly.type
_entity_poly.pdbx_seq_one_letter_code
_entity_poly.pdbx_strand_id
1 'polypeptide(L)'
;MGAAEKLITENLDVWTSAVKTKSSAGRGSATKREFYGVKRLRELILELAIRGLLVPQDPDDEPASELLKRIASEKTKLIEAGTIKKQKTLVPVSEEEKPFEVPDGWEWCKIGNAAISTDYGLSDKSFPVDHGVPVLAMGHIQFGKVLLGGQKRVPANVDSLPELYLEDRDLLYNRTNSAELVGKTGIYRGEDKAYTFASYLIRIRTLKDTPLPEMINLNMLAPSFRSTQIDPHLKQQCGQANVNGTVMKNMLVAVAPTHEMARIVAKVDELMALCHRLEQEQESSLETHETLVETLLNALTSASEQGQFEEAWQRIQANFDILFTTDSSIDQLKQTILQLAVMGKLAPQKQTAGTRSASMESGGGDLNEREMPMPFELPVNWKWCRLEKLTAITGGFAFKSSDYTSDGTRVIRISDFDEYGFKDEKIVRHDYPPELEKFSLKSGDILMAMTGGTVGKTFHVKTLPEQMLVNQRVATIRASSGVDDTYLNFVIQSKLTQQVIHEAKNSTNDNISMKDIKSFLIPLPPLAEQQEIVSKVEDLLKLCDQIQACLYEAQETQIGLADGLVADAVS
;
A
#
# COMPACT_ATOMS: atom_id res chain seq x y z
N MET A 1 4.19 -10.91 -35.58
CA MET A 1 4.18 -10.34 -34.23
C MET A 1 4.32 -8.84 -34.38
N GLY A 2 3.32 -8.07 -33.97
CA GLY A 2 3.33 -6.61 -34.10
C GLY A 2 4.38 -5.96 -33.18
N ALA A 3 4.76 -4.71 -33.45
CA ALA A 3 5.73 -3.98 -32.62
C ALA A 3 5.27 -3.87 -31.14
N ALA A 4 3.98 -3.59 -30.91
CA ALA A 4 3.37 -3.57 -29.58
C ALA A 4 3.43 -4.94 -28.88
N GLU A 5 3.18 -6.02 -29.61
CA GLU A 5 3.20 -7.39 -29.07
C GLU A 5 4.61 -7.80 -28.63
N LYS A 6 5.64 -7.45 -29.43
CA LYS A 6 7.04 -7.66 -29.06
C LYS A 6 7.42 -6.86 -27.82
N LEU A 7 7.09 -5.57 -27.78
CA LEU A 7 7.37 -4.72 -26.61
C LEU A 7 6.78 -5.30 -25.31
N ILE A 8 5.55 -5.81 -25.38
CA ILE A 8 4.88 -6.39 -24.20
C ILE A 8 5.53 -7.73 -23.81
N THR A 9 5.79 -8.61 -24.78
CA THR A 9 6.23 -10.00 -24.51
C THR A 9 7.73 -10.11 -24.22
N GLU A 10 8.56 -9.29 -24.85
CA GLU A 10 10.02 -9.30 -24.67
C GLU A 10 10.47 -8.63 -23.36
N ASN A 11 9.57 -7.89 -22.67
CA ASN A 11 9.86 -7.17 -21.43
C ASN A 11 8.99 -7.63 -20.24
N LEU A 12 8.47 -8.87 -20.29
CA LEU A 12 7.62 -9.42 -19.22
C LEU A 12 8.31 -9.42 -17.85
N ASP A 13 9.62 -9.59 -17.81
CA ASP A 13 10.42 -9.51 -16.58
C ASP A 13 10.36 -8.13 -15.93
N VAL A 14 10.47 -7.05 -16.72
CA VAL A 14 10.34 -5.67 -16.23
C VAL A 14 8.92 -5.40 -15.72
N TRP A 15 7.90 -5.83 -16.48
CA TRP A 15 6.50 -5.65 -16.08
C TRP A 15 6.14 -6.39 -14.80
N THR A 16 6.81 -7.53 -14.53
CA THR A 16 6.48 -8.38 -13.39
C THR A 16 7.36 -8.18 -12.17
N SER A 17 8.56 -7.61 -12.33
CA SER A 17 9.49 -7.36 -11.22
C SER A 17 9.38 -5.96 -10.61
N ALA A 18 8.84 -4.98 -11.36
CA ALA A 18 8.63 -3.63 -10.84
C ALA A 18 7.47 -3.60 -9.83
N VAL A 19 7.80 -3.65 -8.53
CA VAL A 19 6.83 -3.64 -7.42
C VAL A 19 7.14 -2.47 -6.49
N LYS A 20 6.10 -1.76 -6.05
CA LYS A 20 6.22 -0.64 -5.11
C LYS A 20 5.55 -0.97 -3.79
N THR A 21 6.25 -0.74 -2.69
CA THR A 21 5.67 -0.83 -1.34
C THR A 21 4.87 0.45 -1.04
N LYS A 22 3.64 0.29 -0.56
CA LYS A 22 2.80 1.43 -0.13
C LYS A 22 3.07 1.72 1.35
N SER A 23 3.36 2.98 1.68
CA SER A 23 3.53 3.42 3.07
C SER A 23 2.23 3.22 3.87
N SER A 24 2.30 2.47 4.97
CA SER A 24 1.16 2.18 5.85
C SER A 24 0.85 3.35 6.81
N ALA A 25 0.56 4.53 6.28
CA ALA A 25 0.12 5.68 7.07
C ALA A 25 -1.41 5.70 7.34
N GLY A 26 -2.08 4.54 7.28
CA GLY A 26 -3.53 4.43 7.49
C GLY A 26 -3.95 3.09 8.09
N ARG A 27 -4.98 3.12 8.95
CA ARG A 27 -5.63 1.91 9.50
C ARG A 27 -6.43 1.22 8.39
N GLY A 28 -5.78 0.35 7.64
CA GLY A 28 -6.42 -0.50 6.64
C GLY A 28 -5.46 -1.61 6.20
N SER A 29 -5.87 -2.87 6.38
CA SER A 29 -5.12 -4.07 6.01
C SER A 29 -5.27 -4.43 4.51
N ALA A 30 -5.46 -3.44 3.63
CA ALA A 30 -5.67 -3.69 2.20
C ALA A 30 -4.35 -3.41 1.43
N THR A 31 -3.73 -4.51 0.98
CA THR A 31 -2.58 -4.61 0.06
C THR A 31 -1.46 -3.58 0.25
N LYS A 32 -0.44 -3.95 1.04
CA LYS A 32 0.81 -3.20 1.28
C LYS A 32 1.69 -3.00 0.02
N ARG A 33 1.28 -3.52 -1.14
CA ARG A 33 2.08 -3.60 -2.36
C ARG A 33 1.26 -3.16 -3.58
N GLU A 34 1.91 -2.48 -4.52
CA GLU A 34 1.38 -2.14 -5.85
C GLU A 34 2.26 -2.82 -6.90
N PHE A 35 1.66 -3.64 -7.77
CA PHE A 35 2.33 -4.24 -8.93
C PHE A 35 2.54 -3.17 -10.00
N TYR A 36 3.54 -2.33 -9.77
CA TYR A 36 3.78 -1.09 -10.51
C TYR A 36 4.01 -1.35 -12.00
N GLY A 37 4.83 -2.34 -12.35
CA GLY A 37 5.09 -2.71 -13.74
C GLY A 37 3.81 -3.11 -14.49
N VAL A 38 2.97 -3.97 -13.90
CA VAL A 38 1.71 -4.38 -14.53
C VAL A 38 0.71 -3.22 -14.64
N LYS A 39 0.71 -2.30 -13.67
CA LYS A 39 -0.06 -1.05 -13.78
C LYS A 39 0.41 -0.21 -14.96
N ARG A 40 1.72 0.00 -15.12
CA ARG A 40 2.31 0.74 -16.26
C ARG A 40 2.04 0.05 -17.59
N LEU A 41 2.07 -1.28 -17.62
CA LEU A 41 1.69 -2.07 -18.78
C LEU A 41 0.23 -1.80 -19.21
N ARG A 42 -0.72 -1.73 -18.27
CA ARG A 42 -2.11 -1.36 -18.60
C ARG A 42 -2.22 0.02 -19.20
N GLU A 43 -1.53 0.99 -18.61
CA GLU A 43 -1.48 2.36 -19.09
C GLU A 43 -0.91 2.42 -20.52
N LEU A 44 0.17 1.70 -20.79
CA LEU A 44 0.75 1.54 -22.12
C LEU A 44 -0.22 0.91 -23.13
N ILE A 45 -0.92 -0.18 -22.75
CA ILE A 45 -1.91 -0.81 -23.62
C ILE A 45 -3.00 0.18 -24.04
N LEU A 46 -3.46 1.03 -23.12
CA LEU A 46 -4.46 2.06 -23.39
C LEU A 46 -3.92 3.15 -24.32
N GLU A 47 -2.67 3.60 -24.11
CA GLU A 47 -2.00 4.55 -25.01
C GLU A 47 -1.85 4.01 -26.43
N LEU A 48 -1.34 2.79 -26.57
CA LEU A 48 -1.18 2.14 -27.88
C LEU A 48 -2.52 1.93 -28.57
N ALA A 49 -3.58 1.63 -27.81
CA ALA A 49 -4.93 1.47 -28.34
C ALA A 49 -5.46 2.76 -28.97
N ILE A 50 -5.28 3.91 -28.32
CA ILE A 50 -5.85 5.19 -28.79
C ILE A 50 -4.97 5.91 -29.83
N ARG A 51 -3.73 5.43 -30.00
CA ARG A 51 -2.78 5.89 -31.04
C ARG A 51 -2.83 5.05 -32.31
N GLY A 52 -3.60 3.96 -32.35
CA GLY A 52 -3.66 3.05 -33.49
C GLY A 52 -2.37 2.23 -33.70
N LEU A 53 -1.66 1.95 -32.61
CA LEU A 53 -0.40 1.19 -32.61
C LEU A 53 -0.57 -0.24 -32.05
N LEU A 54 -1.74 -0.55 -31.48
CA LEU A 54 -1.99 -1.82 -30.80
C LEU A 54 -2.30 -2.98 -31.77
N VAL A 55 -2.96 -2.70 -32.89
CA VAL A 55 -3.34 -3.68 -33.90
C VAL A 55 -2.92 -3.21 -35.30
N PRO A 56 -2.73 -4.11 -36.27
CA PRO A 56 -2.48 -3.72 -37.65
C PRO A 56 -3.66 -2.93 -38.25
N GLN A 57 -3.33 -1.86 -38.99
CA GLN A 57 -4.29 -1.10 -39.78
C GLN A 57 -4.67 -1.86 -41.05
N ASP A 58 -5.91 -1.66 -41.50
CA ASP A 58 -6.44 -2.23 -42.74
C ASP A 58 -6.89 -1.10 -43.67
N PRO A 59 -6.22 -0.86 -44.81
CA PRO A 59 -6.60 0.19 -45.75
C PRO A 59 -8.00 0.04 -46.35
N ASP A 60 -8.58 -1.17 -46.31
CA ASP A 60 -9.93 -1.44 -46.81
C ASP A 60 -11.02 -1.13 -45.77
N ASP A 61 -10.65 -0.80 -44.53
CA ASP A 61 -11.61 -0.39 -43.51
C ASP A 61 -12.25 0.97 -43.86
N GLU A 62 -13.57 1.05 -43.68
CA GLU A 62 -14.30 2.30 -43.90
C GLU A 62 -13.84 3.39 -42.90
N PRO A 63 -13.42 4.58 -43.38
CA PRO A 63 -12.83 5.60 -42.52
C PRO A 63 -13.82 6.10 -41.45
N ALA A 64 -13.27 6.50 -40.30
CA ALA A 64 -14.03 7.00 -39.16
C ALA A 64 -14.97 8.16 -39.50
N SER A 65 -14.61 8.96 -40.51
CA SER A 65 -15.43 10.04 -41.04
C SER A 65 -16.84 9.60 -41.46
N GLU A 66 -17.00 8.39 -42.00
CA GLU A 66 -18.32 7.87 -42.41
C GLU A 66 -19.20 7.51 -41.20
N LEU A 67 -18.61 6.94 -40.15
CA LEU A 67 -19.32 6.72 -38.88
C LEU A 67 -19.79 8.05 -38.28
N LEU A 68 -18.93 9.07 -38.26
CA LEU A 68 -19.28 10.39 -37.75
C LEU A 68 -20.41 11.06 -38.56
N LYS A 69 -20.43 10.88 -39.88
CA LYS A 69 -21.55 11.32 -40.74
C LYS A 69 -22.86 10.60 -40.38
N ARG A 70 -22.82 9.29 -40.13
CA ARG A 70 -24.00 8.52 -39.69
C ARG A 70 -24.53 9.01 -38.34
N ILE A 71 -23.65 9.28 -37.39
CA ILE A 71 -24.02 9.85 -36.08
C ILE A 71 -24.68 11.22 -36.25
N ALA A 72 -24.12 12.09 -37.10
CA ALA A 72 -24.70 13.39 -37.39
C ALA A 72 -26.09 13.28 -38.04
N SER A 73 -26.27 12.36 -38.99
CA SER A 73 -27.57 12.11 -39.62
C SER A 73 -28.60 11.60 -38.61
N GLU A 74 -28.23 10.64 -37.76
CA GLU A 74 -29.12 10.07 -36.76
C GLU A 74 -29.54 11.10 -35.70
N LYS A 75 -28.61 11.95 -35.26
CA LYS A 75 -28.94 13.09 -34.39
C LYS A 75 -29.98 14.00 -35.02
N THR A 76 -29.82 14.37 -36.28
CA THR A 76 -30.78 15.23 -36.98
C THR A 76 -32.17 14.61 -36.97
N LYS A 77 -32.29 13.31 -37.30
CA LYS A 77 -33.56 12.58 -37.24
C LYS A 77 -34.18 12.58 -35.84
N LEU A 78 -33.39 12.32 -34.80
CA LEU A 78 -33.88 12.28 -33.42
C LEU A 78 -34.27 13.67 -32.88
N ILE A 79 -33.62 14.75 -33.36
CA ILE A 79 -34.00 16.13 -33.06
C ILE A 79 -35.33 16.48 -33.74
N GLU A 80 -35.49 16.12 -35.01
CA GLU A 80 -36.73 16.33 -35.78
C GLU A 80 -37.91 15.54 -35.19
N ALA A 81 -37.64 14.33 -34.68
CA ALA A 81 -38.61 13.51 -33.95
C ALA A 81 -38.90 13.99 -32.51
N GLY A 82 -38.20 15.02 -32.02
CA GLY A 82 -38.35 15.54 -30.66
C GLY A 82 -37.86 14.61 -29.55
N THR A 83 -37.15 13.53 -29.90
CA THR A 83 -36.60 12.55 -28.93
C THR A 83 -35.39 13.11 -28.18
N ILE A 84 -34.58 13.94 -28.84
CA ILE A 84 -33.45 14.63 -28.21
C ILE A 84 -33.50 16.14 -28.47
N LYS A 85 -32.96 16.92 -27.54
CA LYS A 85 -32.93 18.39 -27.64
C LYS A 85 -31.86 18.83 -28.65
N LYS A 86 -32.17 19.89 -29.41
CA LYS A 86 -31.20 20.53 -30.31
C LYS A 86 -29.98 21.00 -29.53
N GLN A 87 -28.80 20.51 -29.92
CA GLN A 87 -27.54 20.84 -29.27
C GLN A 87 -26.87 22.04 -29.96
N LYS A 88 -26.05 22.78 -29.21
CA LYS A 88 -25.22 23.84 -29.77
C LYS A 88 -24.10 23.21 -30.62
N THR A 89 -23.87 23.73 -31.81
CA THR A 89 -22.73 23.33 -32.65
C THR A 89 -21.42 23.55 -31.89
N LEU A 90 -20.59 22.51 -31.83
CA LEU A 90 -19.27 22.59 -31.22
C LEU A 90 -18.27 23.19 -32.23
N VAL A 91 -17.23 23.84 -31.71
CA VAL A 91 -16.16 24.38 -32.55
C VAL A 91 -15.46 23.21 -33.26
N PRO A 92 -15.11 23.32 -34.56
CA PRO A 92 -14.27 22.33 -35.23
C PRO A 92 -12.98 22.04 -34.44
N VAL A 93 -12.42 20.85 -34.62
CA VAL A 93 -11.12 20.49 -34.03
C VAL A 93 -10.03 21.20 -34.83
N SER A 94 -9.14 21.95 -34.17
CA SER A 94 -7.96 22.54 -34.83
C SER A 94 -6.74 21.63 -34.68
N GLU A 95 -5.71 21.83 -35.53
CA GLU A 95 -4.48 21.03 -35.46
C GLU A 95 -3.74 21.22 -34.14
N GLU A 96 -3.79 22.41 -33.54
CA GLU A 96 -3.13 22.73 -32.28
C GLU A 96 -3.80 22.09 -31.05
N GLU A 97 -5.07 21.67 -31.18
CA GLU A 97 -5.78 20.95 -30.11
C GLU A 97 -5.43 19.46 -30.06
N LYS A 98 -4.87 18.89 -31.15
CA LYS A 98 -4.58 17.45 -31.28
C LYS A 98 -3.38 17.06 -30.40
N PRO A 99 -3.55 16.12 -29.45
CA PRO A 99 -2.45 15.70 -28.57
C PRO A 99 -1.30 14.99 -29.28
N PHE A 100 -1.60 14.23 -30.34
CA PHE A 100 -0.67 13.43 -31.12
C PHE A 100 -1.25 13.10 -32.50
N GLU A 101 -0.39 12.64 -33.41
CA GLU A 101 -0.80 12.16 -34.73
C GLU A 101 -1.51 10.81 -34.64
N VAL A 102 -2.61 10.67 -35.39
CA VAL A 102 -3.37 9.43 -35.51
C VAL A 102 -3.24 8.87 -36.93
N PRO A 103 -3.45 7.57 -37.14
CA PRO A 103 -3.32 6.97 -38.47
C PRO A 103 -4.27 7.49 -39.53
N ASP A 104 -3.97 7.17 -40.78
CA ASP A 104 -4.88 7.41 -41.90
C ASP A 104 -6.21 6.68 -41.67
N GLY A 105 -7.32 7.35 -41.97
CA GLY A 105 -8.67 6.83 -41.75
C GLY A 105 -9.22 7.02 -40.32
N TRP A 106 -8.39 7.45 -39.37
CA TRP A 106 -8.81 7.88 -38.05
C TRP A 106 -9.20 9.36 -38.03
N GLU A 107 -10.04 9.73 -37.07
CA GLU A 107 -10.50 11.10 -36.89
C GLU A 107 -10.43 11.54 -35.42
N TRP A 108 -9.84 12.70 -35.17
CA TRP A 108 -10.03 13.39 -33.90
C TRP A 108 -11.40 14.06 -33.90
N CYS A 109 -12.24 13.75 -32.91
CA CYS A 109 -13.53 14.40 -32.78
C CYS A 109 -13.86 14.78 -31.34
N LYS A 110 -14.75 15.76 -31.20
CA LYS A 110 -15.29 16.14 -29.88
C LYS A 110 -16.28 15.09 -29.40
N ILE A 111 -16.24 14.73 -28.12
CA ILE A 111 -17.15 13.73 -27.53
C ILE A 111 -18.62 14.08 -27.79
N GLY A 112 -18.99 15.36 -27.75
CA GLY A 112 -20.36 15.78 -28.07
C GLY A 112 -20.74 15.53 -29.52
N ASN A 113 -19.80 15.48 -30.47
CA ASN A 113 -20.06 15.09 -31.85
C ASN A 113 -20.18 13.57 -32.01
N ALA A 114 -19.38 12.78 -31.28
CA ALA A 114 -19.45 11.32 -31.27
C ALA A 114 -20.67 10.74 -30.51
N ALA A 115 -21.22 11.46 -29.54
CA ALA A 115 -22.34 11.01 -28.70
C ALA A 115 -23.69 11.48 -29.23
N ILE A 116 -24.69 10.59 -29.37
CA ILE A 116 -26.09 10.91 -29.69
C ILE A 116 -26.68 11.89 -28.66
N SER A 117 -26.51 11.61 -27.36
CA SER A 117 -26.94 12.50 -26.28
C SER A 117 -25.96 12.48 -25.12
N THR A 118 -26.03 13.54 -24.30
CA THR A 118 -25.27 13.65 -23.07
C THR A 118 -26.14 14.29 -22.00
N ASP A 119 -26.39 13.59 -20.90
CA ASP A 119 -27.44 13.95 -19.96
C ASP A 119 -26.93 13.88 -18.52
N TYR A 120 -27.29 14.87 -17.69
CA TYR A 120 -26.98 14.85 -16.27
C TYR A 120 -27.95 13.93 -15.54
N GLY A 121 -27.45 13.25 -14.50
CA GLY A 121 -28.27 12.37 -13.69
C GLY A 121 -29.22 13.10 -12.73
N LEU A 122 -29.95 12.30 -11.97
CA LEU A 122 -30.96 12.73 -11.00
C LEU A 122 -30.36 13.48 -9.81
N SER A 123 -31.04 14.52 -9.36
CA SER A 123 -30.72 15.22 -8.10
C SER A 123 -31.60 14.78 -6.93
N ASP A 124 -32.56 13.90 -7.19
CA ASP A 124 -33.49 13.34 -6.23
C ASP A 124 -32.78 12.55 -5.12
N LYS A 125 -33.35 12.59 -3.93
CA LYS A 125 -32.83 11.82 -2.79
C LYS A 125 -33.07 10.33 -3.03
N SER A 126 -32.00 9.54 -2.90
CA SER A 126 -32.06 8.09 -2.95
C SER A 126 -31.95 7.48 -1.54
N PHE A 127 -32.61 6.33 -1.35
CA PHE A 127 -32.77 5.67 -0.06
C PHE A 127 -32.24 4.22 -0.10
N PRO A 128 -31.72 3.68 1.01
CA PRO A 128 -31.27 2.30 1.10
C PRO A 128 -32.47 1.35 1.32
N VAL A 129 -33.28 1.19 0.29
CA VAL A 129 -34.49 0.34 0.30
C VAL A 129 -34.46 -0.64 -0.87
N ASP A 130 -35.24 -1.73 -0.78
CA ASP A 130 -35.23 -2.79 -1.81
C ASP A 130 -36.18 -2.51 -2.98
N HIS A 131 -37.10 -1.54 -2.86
CA HIS A 131 -38.06 -1.18 -3.89
C HIS A 131 -37.69 0.13 -4.60
N GLY A 132 -38.16 0.29 -5.84
CA GLY A 132 -37.85 1.44 -6.69
C GLY A 132 -36.66 1.21 -7.63
N VAL A 133 -36.18 2.28 -8.25
CA VAL A 133 -35.16 2.22 -9.30
C VAL A 133 -33.77 2.49 -8.72
N PRO A 134 -32.79 1.59 -8.93
CA PRO A 134 -31.43 1.74 -8.42
C PRO A 134 -30.69 2.90 -9.11
N VAL A 135 -29.97 3.69 -8.30
CA VAL A 135 -29.24 4.89 -8.71
C VAL A 135 -27.75 4.65 -8.64
N LEU A 136 -27.09 4.71 -9.79
CA LEU A 136 -25.64 4.59 -9.89
C LEU A 136 -24.96 5.88 -9.43
N ALA A 137 -24.05 5.70 -8.49
CA ALA A 137 -23.20 6.72 -7.87
C ALA A 137 -21.73 6.66 -8.34
N MET A 138 -20.92 7.67 -8.01
CA MET A 138 -19.51 7.80 -8.42
C MET A 138 -18.64 6.62 -7.98
N GLY A 139 -18.93 5.99 -6.85
CA GLY A 139 -18.21 4.81 -6.36
C GLY A 139 -18.44 3.52 -7.15
N HIS A 140 -19.44 3.48 -8.04
CA HIS A 140 -19.71 2.32 -8.88
C HIS A 140 -18.92 2.33 -10.20
N ILE A 141 -18.23 3.42 -10.53
CA ILE A 141 -17.36 3.48 -11.70
C ILE A 141 -15.98 2.98 -11.30
N GLN A 142 -15.57 1.82 -11.82
CA GLN A 142 -14.27 1.21 -11.53
C GLN A 142 -13.67 0.62 -12.81
N PHE A 143 -12.42 0.98 -13.10
CA PHE A 143 -11.63 0.42 -14.21
C PHE A 143 -12.38 0.34 -15.56
N GLY A 144 -13.06 1.43 -15.95
CA GLY A 144 -13.80 1.46 -17.22
C GLY A 144 -15.14 0.74 -17.21
N LYS A 145 -15.60 0.24 -16.05
CA LYS A 145 -16.86 -0.50 -15.91
C LYS A 145 -17.76 0.14 -14.86
N VAL A 146 -19.06 -0.07 -15.02
CA VAL A 146 -20.06 0.26 -14.01
C VAL A 146 -20.43 -1.00 -13.24
N LEU A 147 -20.17 -1.01 -11.93
CA LEU A 147 -20.49 -2.12 -11.05
C LEU A 147 -21.95 -2.04 -10.57
N LEU A 148 -22.68 -3.15 -10.72
CA LEU A 148 -24.08 -3.28 -10.32
C LEU A 148 -24.19 -4.00 -8.96
N GLY A 149 -25.26 -3.72 -8.19
CA GLY A 149 -25.47 -4.23 -6.83
C GLY A 149 -25.10 -3.23 -5.72
N GLY A 150 -25.88 -3.21 -4.63
CA GLY A 150 -25.65 -2.35 -3.46
C GLY A 150 -26.09 -0.88 -3.60
N GLN A 151 -26.82 -0.52 -4.66
CA GLN A 151 -27.23 0.86 -4.91
C GLN A 151 -28.38 1.30 -4.00
N LYS A 152 -28.40 2.60 -3.67
CA LYS A 152 -29.60 3.27 -3.17
C LYS A 152 -30.63 3.41 -4.30
N ARG A 153 -31.90 3.51 -3.96
CA ARG A 153 -33.01 3.57 -4.92
C ARG A 153 -33.80 4.87 -4.81
N VAL A 154 -34.41 5.27 -5.92
CA VAL A 154 -35.44 6.32 -5.97
C VAL A 154 -36.82 5.71 -6.24
N PRO A 155 -37.91 6.36 -5.84
CA PRO A 155 -39.26 5.94 -6.22
C PRO A 155 -39.43 5.82 -7.75
N ALA A 156 -40.21 4.85 -8.20
CA ALA A 156 -40.41 4.60 -9.65
C ALA A 156 -41.27 5.67 -10.35
N ASN A 157 -41.89 6.57 -9.58
CA ASN A 157 -42.77 7.64 -10.07
C ASN A 157 -42.07 9.01 -10.14
N VAL A 158 -40.73 9.04 -10.16
CA VAL A 158 -39.97 10.29 -10.36
C VAL A 158 -40.16 10.77 -11.80
N ASP A 159 -40.64 12.02 -11.98
CA ASP A 159 -41.04 12.55 -13.29
C ASP A 159 -39.92 12.59 -14.34
N SER A 160 -38.67 12.82 -13.90
CA SER A 160 -37.49 12.90 -14.76
C SER A 160 -36.92 11.53 -15.14
N LEU A 161 -37.37 10.45 -14.50
CA LEU A 161 -36.84 9.11 -14.66
C LEU A 161 -36.96 8.54 -16.08
N PRO A 162 -38.08 8.74 -16.84
CA PRO A 162 -38.23 8.20 -18.17
C PRO A 162 -37.10 8.55 -19.14
N GLU A 163 -36.52 9.76 -19.03
CA GLU A 163 -35.41 10.22 -19.88
C GLU A 163 -34.02 9.78 -19.38
N LEU A 164 -33.93 9.39 -18.10
CA LEU A 164 -32.68 9.13 -17.37
C LEU A 164 -32.44 7.65 -17.07
N TYR A 165 -33.26 6.78 -17.63
CA TYR A 165 -32.98 5.35 -17.67
C TYR A 165 -31.73 5.05 -18.51
N LEU A 166 -30.89 4.18 -17.98
CA LEU A 166 -29.73 3.66 -18.68
C LEU A 166 -30.13 2.55 -19.63
N GLU A 167 -29.41 2.48 -20.74
CA GLU A 167 -29.44 1.41 -21.72
C GLU A 167 -28.05 0.78 -21.76
N ASP A 168 -27.99 -0.50 -22.12
CA ASP A 168 -26.73 -1.20 -22.33
C ASP A 168 -25.81 -0.34 -23.23
N ARG A 169 -24.55 -0.24 -22.80
CA ARG A 169 -23.48 0.55 -23.44
C ARG A 169 -23.55 2.06 -23.28
N ASP A 170 -24.43 2.58 -22.46
CA ASP A 170 -24.28 3.95 -21.97
C ASP A 170 -22.97 4.09 -21.18
N LEU A 171 -22.17 5.14 -21.47
CA LEU A 171 -21.06 5.50 -20.60
C LEU A 171 -21.54 6.42 -19.50
N LEU A 172 -21.04 6.20 -18.28
CA LEU A 172 -21.15 7.14 -17.18
C LEU A 172 -19.81 7.83 -16.94
N TYR A 173 -19.81 9.15 -17.04
CA TYR A 173 -18.68 10.03 -16.80
C TYR A 173 -18.77 10.67 -15.41
N ASN A 174 -17.73 10.50 -14.60
CA ASN A 174 -17.66 11.07 -13.26
C ASN A 174 -17.23 12.54 -13.30
N ARG A 175 -18.18 13.46 -13.10
CA ARG A 175 -17.91 14.90 -13.19
C ARG A 175 -17.51 15.56 -11.87
N THR A 176 -17.80 14.95 -10.73
CA THR A 176 -17.54 15.53 -9.40
C THR A 176 -17.07 14.46 -8.43
N ASN A 177 -15.83 14.58 -7.93
CA ASN A 177 -15.24 13.69 -6.93
C ASN A 177 -13.94 14.32 -6.41
N SER A 178 -13.06 13.57 -5.76
CA SER A 178 -11.65 13.93 -5.60
C SER A 178 -10.95 14.10 -6.96
N ALA A 179 -9.86 14.85 -6.98
CA ALA A 179 -9.19 15.26 -8.21
C ALA A 179 -8.81 14.07 -9.09
N GLU A 180 -8.24 13.03 -8.49
CA GLU A 180 -7.79 11.80 -9.14
C GLU A 180 -8.93 10.91 -9.66
N LEU A 181 -10.18 11.12 -9.21
CA LEU A 181 -11.34 10.33 -9.63
C LEU A 181 -12.27 11.05 -10.61
N VAL A 182 -12.17 12.39 -10.70
CA VAL A 182 -12.89 13.16 -11.73
C VAL A 182 -12.37 12.80 -13.12
N GLY A 183 -13.26 12.73 -14.10
CA GLY A 183 -12.92 12.35 -15.47
C GLY A 183 -12.98 10.85 -15.75
N LYS A 184 -13.00 10.00 -14.70
CA LYS A 184 -13.13 8.55 -14.87
C LYS A 184 -14.47 8.15 -15.48
N THR A 185 -14.45 7.13 -16.31
CA THR A 185 -15.63 6.60 -16.98
C THR A 185 -15.85 5.12 -16.75
N GLY A 186 -17.09 4.69 -16.97
CA GLY A 186 -17.41 3.28 -17.05
C GLY A 186 -18.58 3.00 -17.96
N ILE A 187 -18.56 1.83 -18.61
CA ILE A 187 -19.65 1.37 -19.46
C ILE A 187 -20.67 0.59 -18.62
N TYR A 188 -21.94 0.94 -18.77
CA TYR A 188 -23.05 0.19 -18.20
C TYR A 188 -23.34 -1.07 -19.02
N ARG A 189 -23.40 -2.23 -18.34
CA ARG A 189 -23.65 -3.57 -18.91
C ARG A 189 -24.83 -4.28 -18.26
N GLY A 190 -25.88 -3.53 -17.94
CA GLY A 190 -27.09 -4.06 -17.30
C GLY A 190 -28.30 -4.05 -18.22
N GLU A 191 -29.44 -4.47 -17.69
CA GLU A 191 -30.71 -4.47 -18.41
C GLU A 191 -31.16 -3.05 -18.77
N ASP A 192 -31.69 -2.89 -19.98
CA ASP A 192 -32.24 -1.63 -20.46
C ASP A 192 -33.37 -1.15 -19.54
N LYS A 193 -33.33 0.13 -19.17
CA LYS A 193 -34.33 0.79 -18.32
C LYS A 193 -34.52 0.19 -16.94
N ALA A 194 -33.52 -0.54 -16.45
CA ALA A 194 -33.50 -1.06 -15.08
C ALA A 194 -32.81 -0.11 -14.09
N TYR A 195 -31.85 0.71 -14.53
CA TYR A 195 -31.04 1.58 -13.67
C TYR A 195 -31.12 3.04 -14.11
N THR A 196 -30.87 3.94 -13.16
CA THR A 196 -30.61 5.36 -13.41
C THR A 196 -29.32 5.79 -12.71
N PHE A 197 -28.97 7.08 -12.75
CA PHE A 197 -27.68 7.59 -12.27
C PHE A 197 -27.83 8.97 -11.62
N ALA A 198 -26.92 9.28 -10.69
CA ALA A 198 -26.96 10.52 -9.91
C ALA A 198 -26.35 11.72 -10.66
N SER A 199 -26.69 12.94 -10.24
CA SER A 199 -26.36 14.21 -10.93
C SER A 199 -24.88 14.59 -10.99
N TYR A 200 -24.05 13.95 -10.16
CA TYR A 200 -22.58 14.05 -10.25
C TYR A 200 -21.98 13.07 -11.28
N LEU A 201 -22.83 12.35 -12.02
CA LEU A 201 -22.47 11.61 -13.22
C LEU A 201 -23.14 12.24 -14.45
N ILE A 202 -22.52 12.04 -15.62
CA ILE A 202 -23.06 12.40 -16.92
C ILE A 202 -23.15 11.14 -17.76
N ARG A 203 -24.32 10.83 -18.30
CA ARG A 203 -24.48 9.79 -19.32
C ARG A 203 -23.96 10.30 -20.65
N ILE A 204 -23.20 9.48 -21.36
CA ILE A 204 -22.84 9.68 -22.77
C ILE A 204 -23.44 8.50 -23.53
N ARG A 205 -24.42 8.77 -24.39
CA ARG A 205 -25.08 7.76 -25.23
C ARG A 205 -24.58 7.89 -26.66
N THR A 206 -24.14 6.81 -27.26
CA THR A 206 -23.60 6.78 -28.65
C THR A 206 -24.56 6.05 -29.60
N LEU A 207 -24.18 5.96 -30.87
CA LEU A 207 -24.91 5.14 -31.84
C LEU A 207 -24.84 3.66 -31.43
N LYS A 208 -26.00 3.00 -31.42
CA LYS A 208 -26.12 1.57 -31.09
C LYS A 208 -25.38 0.72 -32.13
N ASP A 209 -25.01 -0.49 -31.73
CA ASP A 209 -24.39 -1.50 -32.60
C ASP A 209 -23.03 -1.11 -33.22
N THR A 210 -22.32 -0.18 -32.60
CA THR A 210 -20.94 0.21 -32.96
C THR A 210 -20.01 0.04 -31.77
N PRO A 211 -18.71 -0.27 -31.92
CA PRO A 211 -17.72 -0.32 -30.83
C PRO A 211 -17.28 1.09 -30.33
N LEU A 212 -17.98 2.15 -30.74
CA LEU A 212 -17.68 3.52 -30.36
C LEU A 212 -17.76 3.79 -28.83
N PRO A 213 -18.72 3.24 -28.05
CA PRO A 213 -18.72 3.45 -26.61
C PRO A 213 -17.43 2.94 -25.96
N GLU A 214 -16.96 1.76 -26.36
CA GLU A 214 -15.72 1.18 -25.88
C GLU A 214 -14.52 2.02 -26.31
N MET A 215 -14.47 2.48 -27.56
CA MET A 215 -13.40 3.36 -28.03
C MET A 215 -13.34 4.68 -27.24
N ILE A 216 -14.48 5.32 -26.96
CA ILE A 216 -14.53 6.53 -26.11
C ILE A 216 -14.05 6.21 -24.69
N ASN A 217 -14.48 5.07 -24.13
CA ASN A 217 -14.05 4.65 -22.81
C ASN A 217 -12.53 4.40 -22.76
N LEU A 218 -11.94 3.76 -23.77
CA LEU A 218 -10.50 3.55 -23.88
C LEU A 218 -9.73 4.87 -23.92
N ASN A 219 -10.19 5.84 -24.73
CA ASN A 219 -9.62 7.19 -24.74
C ASN A 219 -9.64 7.78 -23.33
N MET A 220 -10.80 7.77 -22.65
CA MET A 220 -10.95 8.38 -21.33
C MET A 220 -10.17 7.67 -20.21
N LEU A 221 -9.81 6.41 -20.40
CA LEU A 221 -8.96 5.65 -19.47
C LEU A 221 -7.46 5.87 -19.71
N ALA A 222 -7.06 6.32 -20.91
CA ALA A 222 -5.67 6.54 -21.24
C ALA A 222 -5.07 7.72 -20.42
N PRO A 223 -3.84 7.58 -19.90
CA PRO A 223 -3.15 8.66 -19.15
C PRO A 223 -3.03 9.99 -19.92
N SER A 224 -2.80 9.94 -21.23
CA SER A 224 -2.70 11.14 -22.08
C SER A 224 -4.01 11.90 -22.16
N PHE A 225 -5.16 11.23 -22.15
CA PHE A 225 -6.46 11.91 -22.09
C PHE A 225 -6.63 12.67 -20.77
N ARG A 226 -6.21 12.07 -19.65
CA ARG A 226 -6.26 12.72 -18.35
C ARG A 226 -5.45 14.02 -18.34
N SER A 227 -4.18 13.92 -18.74
CA SER A 227 -3.25 15.06 -18.72
C SER A 227 -3.60 16.16 -19.71
N THR A 228 -4.17 15.82 -20.88
CA THR A 228 -4.48 16.80 -21.94
C THR A 228 -5.91 17.31 -21.92
N GLN A 229 -6.89 16.48 -21.52
CA GLN A 229 -8.32 16.79 -21.62
C GLN A 229 -8.99 17.06 -20.27
N ILE A 230 -8.52 16.48 -19.16
CA ILE A 230 -9.15 16.64 -17.83
C ILE A 230 -8.43 17.70 -17.00
N ASP A 231 -7.13 17.50 -16.74
CA ASP A 231 -6.37 18.31 -15.77
C ASP A 231 -6.36 19.81 -16.09
N PRO A 232 -6.26 20.27 -17.35
CA PRO A 232 -6.32 21.69 -17.69
C PRO A 232 -7.66 22.37 -17.36
N HIS A 233 -8.72 21.59 -17.15
CA HIS A 233 -10.06 22.09 -16.90
C HIS A 233 -10.57 21.77 -15.49
N LEU A 234 -9.75 21.13 -14.66
CA LEU A 234 -10.11 20.67 -13.34
C LEU A 234 -10.26 21.87 -12.39
N LYS A 235 -11.45 22.05 -11.83
CA LYS A 235 -11.74 23.11 -10.85
C LYS A 235 -11.90 22.51 -9.47
N GLN A 236 -11.08 22.94 -8.49
CA GLN A 236 -11.13 22.43 -7.12
C GLN A 236 -11.73 23.47 -6.15
N GLN A 237 -12.71 23.03 -5.35
CA GLN A 237 -13.31 23.82 -4.28
C GLN A 237 -13.69 22.89 -3.11
N CYS A 238 -13.37 23.28 -1.88
CA CYS A 238 -13.76 22.56 -0.65
C CYS A 238 -13.45 21.04 -0.68
N GLY A 239 -12.28 20.64 -1.18
CA GLY A 239 -11.87 19.23 -1.25
C GLY A 239 -12.53 18.41 -2.35
N GLN A 240 -13.35 19.02 -3.21
CA GLN A 240 -13.94 18.39 -4.39
C GLN A 240 -13.42 19.05 -5.67
N ALA A 241 -13.16 18.21 -6.67
CA ALA A 241 -12.86 18.59 -8.03
C ALA A 241 -14.12 18.50 -8.91
N ASN A 242 -14.19 19.34 -9.94
CA ASN A 242 -15.27 19.32 -10.92
C ASN A 242 -14.78 19.54 -12.34
N VAL A 243 -15.35 18.78 -13.27
CA VAL A 243 -15.30 19.05 -14.71
C VAL A 243 -16.71 18.90 -15.29
N ASN A 244 -17.31 20.00 -15.73
CA ASN A 244 -18.72 20.01 -16.14
C ASN A 244 -18.93 19.42 -17.55
N GLY A 245 -20.20 19.15 -17.87
CA GLY A 245 -20.61 18.57 -19.15
C GLY A 245 -20.35 19.44 -20.39
N THR A 246 -20.26 20.76 -20.25
CA THR A 246 -19.90 21.62 -21.39
C THR A 246 -18.43 21.42 -21.76
N VAL A 247 -17.55 21.32 -20.76
CA VAL A 247 -16.14 20.99 -20.96
C VAL A 247 -16.04 19.57 -21.54
N MET A 248 -16.67 18.58 -20.91
CA MET A 248 -16.62 17.18 -21.36
C MET A 248 -17.03 17.01 -22.83
N LYS A 249 -18.10 17.68 -23.28
CA LYS A 249 -18.51 17.61 -24.70
C LYS A 249 -17.45 18.11 -25.68
N ASN A 250 -16.58 19.03 -25.26
CA ASN A 250 -15.54 19.62 -26.11
C ASN A 250 -14.20 18.87 -26.05
N MET A 251 -14.04 17.92 -25.14
CA MET A 251 -12.85 17.08 -25.07
C MET A 251 -12.73 16.21 -26.33
N LEU A 252 -11.49 15.96 -26.74
CA LEU A 252 -11.15 15.22 -27.94
C LEU A 252 -11.00 13.73 -27.66
N VAL A 253 -11.55 12.91 -28.56
CA VAL A 253 -11.34 11.47 -28.62
C VAL A 253 -10.91 11.07 -30.02
N ALA A 254 -9.96 10.14 -30.12
CA ALA A 254 -9.56 9.52 -31.36
C ALA A 254 -10.57 8.43 -31.72
N VAL A 255 -11.16 8.52 -32.91
CA VAL A 255 -12.13 7.56 -33.44
C VAL A 255 -11.48 6.84 -34.63
N ALA A 256 -11.36 5.53 -34.51
CA ALA A 256 -10.85 4.66 -35.56
C ALA A 256 -12.00 4.17 -36.48
N PRO A 257 -11.67 3.58 -37.64
CA PRO A 257 -12.62 2.79 -38.43
C PRO A 257 -13.39 1.76 -37.59
N THR A 258 -14.63 1.47 -37.95
CA THR A 258 -15.55 0.64 -37.12
C THR A 258 -15.01 -0.78 -36.89
N HIS A 259 -14.47 -1.42 -37.92
CA HIS A 259 -13.88 -2.75 -37.81
C HIS A 259 -12.57 -2.74 -37.02
N GLU A 260 -11.73 -1.73 -37.22
CA GLU A 260 -10.51 -1.54 -36.43
C GLU A 260 -10.80 -1.32 -34.95
N MET A 261 -11.78 -0.49 -34.59
CA MET A 261 -12.22 -0.32 -33.19
C MET A 261 -12.59 -1.67 -32.55
N ALA A 262 -13.31 -2.54 -33.27
CA ALA A 262 -13.64 -3.87 -32.76
C ALA A 262 -12.40 -4.74 -32.52
N ARG A 263 -11.40 -4.68 -33.42
CA ARG A 263 -10.12 -5.38 -33.26
C ARG A 263 -9.32 -4.83 -32.07
N ILE A 264 -9.28 -3.50 -31.90
CA ILE A 264 -8.63 -2.82 -30.77
C ILE A 264 -9.27 -3.26 -29.46
N VAL A 265 -10.59 -3.18 -29.33
CA VAL A 265 -11.32 -3.54 -28.11
C VAL A 265 -11.05 -4.99 -27.73
N ALA A 266 -11.15 -5.91 -28.69
CA ALA A 266 -10.85 -7.32 -28.46
C ALA A 266 -9.39 -7.53 -27.97
N LYS A 267 -8.43 -6.82 -28.56
CA LYS A 267 -7.02 -6.93 -28.16
C LYS A 267 -6.74 -6.32 -26.80
N VAL A 268 -7.36 -5.19 -26.47
CA VAL A 268 -7.28 -4.60 -25.12
C VAL A 268 -7.85 -5.57 -24.09
N ASP A 269 -9.01 -6.17 -24.34
CA ASP A 269 -9.61 -7.13 -23.42
C ASP A 269 -8.70 -8.35 -23.18
N GLU A 270 -8.09 -8.88 -24.24
CA GLU A 270 -7.11 -9.97 -24.17
C GLU A 270 -5.90 -9.61 -23.29
N LEU A 271 -5.32 -8.43 -23.53
CA LEU A 271 -4.12 -7.98 -22.82
C LEU A 271 -4.43 -7.56 -21.38
N MET A 272 -5.59 -6.96 -21.11
CA MET A 272 -6.04 -6.66 -19.75
C MET A 272 -6.28 -7.95 -18.95
N ALA A 273 -6.79 -9.01 -19.59
CA ALA A 273 -6.90 -10.33 -18.98
C ALA A 273 -5.53 -10.96 -18.69
N LEU A 274 -4.53 -10.77 -19.57
CA LEU A 274 -3.15 -11.15 -19.29
C LEU A 274 -2.60 -10.40 -18.07
N CYS A 275 -2.78 -9.07 -18.00
CA CYS A 275 -2.34 -8.28 -16.85
C CYS A 275 -2.96 -8.76 -15.53
N HIS A 276 -4.26 -9.13 -15.52
CA HIS A 276 -4.89 -9.70 -14.32
C HIS A 276 -4.26 -11.04 -13.91
N ARG A 277 -3.93 -11.90 -14.87
CA ARG A 277 -3.24 -13.18 -14.58
C ARG A 277 -1.85 -12.94 -13.99
N LEU A 278 -1.08 -12.02 -14.57
CA LEU A 278 0.26 -11.69 -14.09
C LEU A 278 0.25 -11.18 -12.64
N GLU A 279 -0.71 -10.32 -12.28
CA GLU A 279 -0.86 -9.86 -10.89
C GLU A 279 -1.23 -10.99 -9.94
N GLN A 280 -2.17 -11.85 -10.34
CA GLN A 280 -2.59 -12.99 -9.53
C GLN A 280 -1.44 -14.00 -9.32
N GLU A 281 -0.64 -14.26 -10.35
CA GLU A 281 0.54 -15.12 -10.28
C GLU A 281 1.62 -14.52 -9.36
N GLN A 282 1.86 -13.21 -9.43
CA GLN A 282 2.79 -12.52 -8.53
C GLN A 282 2.32 -12.55 -7.07
N GLU A 283 1.05 -12.27 -6.82
CA GLU A 283 0.47 -12.31 -5.47
C GLU A 283 0.62 -13.72 -4.88
N SER A 284 0.23 -14.76 -5.63
CA SER A 284 0.36 -16.16 -5.20
C SER A 284 1.82 -16.57 -4.99
N SER A 285 2.74 -16.13 -5.85
CA SER A 285 4.17 -16.41 -5.71
C SER A 285 4.75 -15.77 -4.44
N LEU A 286 4.34 -14.53 -4.12
CA LEU A 286 4.79 -13.84 -2.91
C LEU A 286 4.23 -14.47 -1.64
N GLU A 287 2.95 -14.86 -1.62
CA GLU A 287 2.34 -15.57 -0.47
C GLU A 287 3.03 -16.91 -0.22
N THR A 288 3.34 -17.65 -1.29
CA THR A 288 4.06 -18.93 -1.21
C THR A 288 5.48 -18.72 -0.69
N HIS A 289 6.17 -17.69 -1.18
CA HIS A 289 7.50 -17.30 -0.73
C HIS A 289 7.52 -16.93 0.76
N GLU A 290 6.59 -16.09 1.22
CA GLU A 290 6.47 -15.70 2.63
C GLU A 290 6.25 -16.92 3.53
N THR A 291 5.37 -17.84 3.12
CA THR A 291 5.10 -19.08 3.86
C THR A 291 6.35 -19.97 3.93
N LEU A 292 7.11 -20.09 2.84
CA LEU A 292 8.34 -20.86 2.79
C LEU A 292 9.40 -20.29 3.73
N VAL A 293 9.64 -18.98 3.67
CA VAL A 293 10.59 -18.26 4.54
C VAL A 293 10.20 -18.46 6.01
N GLU A 294 8.93 -18.21 6.36
CA GLU A 294 8.44 -18.38 7.72
C GLU A 294 8.65 -19.82 8.20
N THR A 295 8.31 -20.82 7.38
CA THR A 295 8.44 -22.23 7.74
C THR A 295 9.88 -22.62 8.02
N LEU A 296 10.82 -22.21 7.17
CA LEU A 296 12.24 -22.55 7.32
C LEU A 296 12.87 -21.85 8.53
N LEU A 297 12.57 -20.56 8.74
CA LEU A 297 13.05 -19.82 9.91
C LEU A 297 12.44 -20.36 11.21
N ASN A 298 11.16 -20.71 11.21
CA ASN A 298 10.52 -21.35 12.36
C ASN A 298 11.18 -22.71 12.67
N ALA A 299 11.47 -23.54 11.66
CA ALA A 299 12.18 -24.82 11.88
C ALA A 299 13.55 -24.62 12.57
N LEU A 300 14.27 -23.55 12.24
CA LEU A 300 15.54 -23.21 12.87
C LEU A 300 15.38 -22.83 14.35
N THR A 301 14.36 -22.01 14.66
CA THR A 301 14.10 -21.58 16.05
C THR A 301 13.47 -22.67 16.91
N SER A 302 12.67 -23.57 16.33
CA SER A 302 11.99 -24.65 17.06
C SER A 302 12.84 -25.92 17.23
N ALA A 303 13.99 -26.04 16.57
CA ALA A 303 14.87 -27.20 16.70
C ALA A 303 15.33 -27.41 18.15
N SER A 304 14.97 -28.53 18.78
CA SER A 304 15.40 -28.87 20.14
C SER A 304 16.76 -29.59 20.14
N GLU A 305 17.06 -30.33 19.07
CA GLU A 305 18.29 -31.10 18.93
C GLU A 305 19.30 -30.42 17.99
N GLN A 306 20.60 -30.60 18.27
CA GLN A 306 21.68 -30.02 17.46
C GLN A 306 21.66 -30.50 16.01
N GLY A 307 21.29 -31.76 15.76
CA GLY A 307 21.18 -32.30 14.40
C GLY A 307 20.07 -31.64 13.57
N GLN A 308 18.90 -31.40 14.19
CA GLN A 308 17.77 -30.70 13.54
C GLN A 308 18.12 -29.24 13.24
N PHE A 309 18.83 -28.58 14.16
CA PHE A 309 19.29 -27.21 13.97
C PHE A 309 20.25 -27.10 12.79
N GLU A 310 21.26 -27.98 12.73
CA GLU A 310 22.24 -28.01 11.64
C GLU A 310 21.57 -28.30 10.29
N GLU A 311 20.60 -29.23 10.24
CA GLU A 311 19.84 -29.51 9.02
C GLU A 311 19.00 -28.31 8.57
N ALA A 312 18.30 -27.64 9.50
CA ALA A 312 17.54 -26.42 9.19
C ALA A 312 18.46 -25.29 8.71
N TRP A 313 19.62 -25.12 9.35
CA TRP A 313 20.64 -24.16 8.97
C TRP A 313 21.16 -24.40 7.55
N GLN A 314 21.54 -25.65 7.24
CA GLN A 314 22.02 -26.03 5.91
C GLN A 314 20.97 -25.80 4.83
N ARG A 315 19.69 -26.06 5.11
CA ARG A 315 18.59 -25.78 4.17
C ARG A 315 18.46 -24.28 3.88
N ILE A 316 18.53 -23.42 4.90
CA ILE A 316 18.48 -21.97 4.73
C ILE A 316 19.71 -21.50 3.95
N GLN A 317 20.91 -21.96 4.33
CA GLN A 317 22.16 -21.58 3.68
C GLN A 317 22.17 -21.98 2.19
N ALA A 318 21.71 -23.18 1.85
CA ALA A 318 21.67 -23.67 0.47
C ALA A 318 20.67 -22.91 -0.42
N ASN A 319 19.70 -22.20 0.16
CA ASN A 319 18.63 -21.49 -0.56
C ASN A 319 18.60 -19.99 -0.24
N PHE A 320 19.69 -19.43 0.30
CA PHE A 320 19.73 -18.06 0.82
C PHE A 320 19.28 -17.02 -0.21
N ASP A 321 19.79 -17.15 -1.45
CA ASP A 321 19.52 -16.23 -2.56
C ASP A 321 18.06 -16.26 -3.05
N ILE A 322 17.32 -17.32 -2.72
CA ILE A 322 15.89 -17.46 -3.07
C ILE A 322 15.03 -16.93 -1.92
N LEU A 323 15.45 -17.18 -0.68
CA LEU A 323 14.66 -16.87 0.52
C LEU A 323 14.65 -15.37 0.86
N PHE A 324 15.76 -14.68 0.65
CA PHE A 324 15.96 -13.32 1.17
C PHE A 324 15.95 -12.27 0.06
N THR A 325 14.86 -12.27 -0.71
CA THR A 325 14.66 -11.43 -1.91
C THR A 325 13.61 -10.33 -1.72
N THR A 326 12.95 -10.29 -0.56
CA THR A 326 11.92 -9.30 -0.24
C THR A 326 12.20 -8.61 1.08
N ASP A 327 11.78 -7.36 1.21
CA ASP A 327 11.85 -6.56 2.45
C ASP A 327 11.32 -7.35 3.67
N SER A 328 10.15 -7.98 3.51
CA SER A 328 9.54 -8.79 4.56
C SER A 328 10.37 -10.02 4.94
N SER A 329 11.01 -10.70 3.98
CA SER A 329 11.86 -11.86 4.27
C SER A 329 13.12 -11.46 5.03
N ILE A 330 13.69 -10.28 4.74
CA ILE A 330 14.84 -9.71 5.46
C ILE A 330 14.44 -9.34 6.88
N ASP A 331 13.28 -8.72 7.09
CA ASP A 331 12.76 -8.43 8.42
C ASP A 331 12.56 -9.70 9.25
N GLN A 332 12.01 -10.76 8.64
CA GLN A 332 11.88 -12.06 9.30
C GLN A 332 13.25 -12.67 9.66
N LEU A 333 14.27 -12.52 8.80
CA LEU A 333 15.63 -12.94 9.08
C LEU A 333 16.22 -12.17 10.27
N LYS A 334 16.08 -10.83 10.29
CA LYS A 334 16.52 -9.98 11.42
C LYS A 334 15.89 -10.44 12.74
N GLN A 335 14.58 -10.68 12.75
CA GLN A 335 13.87 -11.20 13.92
C GLN A 335 14.35 -12.61 14.33
N THR A 336 14.66 -13.46 13.36
CA THR A 336 15.19 -14.80 13.63
C THR A 336 16.59 -14.74 14.22
N ILE A 337 17.47 -13.85 13.73
CA ILE A 337 18.80 -13.62 14.28
C ILE A 337 18.71 -13.21 15.75
N LEU A 338 17.83 -12.25 16.08
CA LEU A 338 17.58 -11.82 17.45
C LEU A 338 17.06 -12.98 18.31
N GLN A 339 16.15 -13.79 17.78
CA GLN A 339 15.63 -14.96 18.48
C GLN A 339 16.73 -16.00 18.76
N LEU A 340 17.60 -16.30 17.80
CA LEU A 340 18.72 -17.24 17.99
C LEU A 340 19.76 -16.71 18.98
N ALA A 341 19.97 -15.38 18.98
CA ALA A 341 20.83 -14.71 19.94
C ALA A 341 20.31 -14.92 21.38
N VAL A 342 19.02 -14.68 21.64
CA VAL A 342 18.44 -14.88 22.98
C VAL A 342 18.29 -16.35 23.39
N MET A 343 18.35 -17.27 22.42
CA MET A 343 18.37 -18.71 22.68
C MET A 343 19.77 -19.27 22.96
N GLY A 344 20.84 -18.45 22.81
CA GLY A 344 22.21 -18.92 22.96
C GLY A 344 22.63 -19.90 21.86
N LYS A 345 22.04 -19.76 20.66
CA LYS A 345 22.32 -20.60 19.48
C LYS A 345 23.19 -19.91 18.43
N LEU A 346 23.53 -18.63 18.63
CA LEU A 346 24.32 -17.82 17.69
C LEU A 346 25.84 -17.83 17.98
N ALA A 347 26.24 -18.11 19.22
CA ALA A 347 27.63 -18.14 19.65
C ALA A 347 28.02 -19.54 20.15
N PRO A 348 29.27 -20.01 19.92
CA PRO A 348 29.75 -21.27 20.46
C PRO A 348 29.63 -21.27 21.99
N GLN A 349 28.87 -22.21 22.53
CA GLN A 349 28.79 -22.37 23.98
C GLN A 349 30.12 -22.92 24.49
N LYS A 350 30.80 -22.15 25.35
CA LYS A 350 32.00 -22.64 26.04
C LYS A 350 31.58 -23.75 27.00
N GLN A 351 31.74 -25.01 26.57
CA GLN A 351 31.60 -26.16 27.46
C GLN A 351 32.69 -26.09 28.53
N THR A 352 32.32 -25.77 29.76
CA THR A 352 33.17 -26.06 30.90
C THR A 352 32.97 -27.53 31.29
N ALA A 353 34.02 -28.33 31.15
CA ALA A 353 34.08 -29.65 31.76
C ALA A 353 33.98 -29.49 33.28
N GLY A 354 32.78 -29.68 33.83
CA GLY A 354 32.52 -29.49 35.24
C GLY A 354 31.16 -30.07 35.62
N THR A 355 31.21 -31.29 36.14
CA THR A 355 30.24 -32.01 36.98
C THR A 355 28.89 -31.34 37.21
N ARG A 356 27.79 -32.06 36.91
CA ARG A 356 26.47 -31.82 37.53
C ARG A 356 26.62 -31.88 39.06
N SER A 357 26.95 -30.78 39.72
CA SER A 357 26.79 -30.67 41.17
C SER A 357 25.50 -29.92 41.46
N ALA A 358 24.51 -30.67 41.92
CA ALA A 358 23.42 -30.10 42.69
C ALA A 358 24.00 -29.41 43.93
N SER A 359 24.06 -28.09 43.92
CA SER A 359 24.23 -27.30 45.13
C SER A 359 23.00 -26.41 45.28
N MET A 360 22.03 -26.95 46.02
CA MET A 360 21.09 -26.13 46.79
C MET A 360 21.92 -25.24 47.72
N GLU A 361 22.11 -23.98 47.36
CA GLU A 361 22.40 -22.96 48.36
C GLU A 361 21.06 -22.52 48.97
N SER A 362 20.81 -23.03 50.17
CA SER A 362 19.78 -22.53 51.08
C SER A 362 20.18 -21.15 51.61
N GLY A 363 19.63 -20.10 51.02
CA GLY A 363 19.65 -18.74 51.56
C GLY A 363 18.25 -18.14 51.41
N GLY A 364 17.57 -17.89 52.53
CA GLY A 364 16.15 -17.56 52.57
C GLY A 364 15.77 -16.26 51.86
N GLY A 365 14.64 -16.28 51.16
CA GLY A 365 14.00 -15.09 50.60
C GLY A 365 12.99 -15.40 49.50
N ASP A 366 11.73 -15.51 49.90
CA ASP A 366 10.48 -15.47 49.10
C ASP A 366 9.99 -16.77 48.40
N LEU A 367 8.74 -17.13 48.68
CA LEU A 367 8.10 -18.43 48.43
C LEU A 367 7.49 -18.60 47.02
N ASN A 368 7.88 -17.80 46.02
CA ASN A 368 7.21 -17.77 44.71
C ASN A 368 8.10 -17.99 43.46
N GLU A 369 9.36 -18.42 43.59
CA GLU A 369 10.22 -18.74 42.43
C GLU A 369 9.96 -20.13 41.80
N ARG A 370 9.02 -20.93 42.33
CA ARG A 370 8.84 -22.35 41.95
C ARG A 370 8.01 -22.65 40.70
N GLU A 371 7.36 -21.67 40.08
CA GLU A 371 6.57 -21.89 38.85
C GLU A 371 6.78 -20.74 37.86
N MET A 372 8.02 -20.59 37.37
CA MET A 372 8.26 -19.76 36.19
C MET A 372 8.09 -20.65 34.95
N PRO A 373 7.09 -20.41 34.08
CA PRO A 373 7.01 -21.11 32.81
C PRO A 373 8.26 -20.76 32.00
N MET A 374 9.19 -21.71 31.88
CA MET A 374 10.41 -21.55 31.11
C MET A 374 10.04 -21.59 29.62
N PRO A 375 10.23 -20.51 28.85
CA PRO A 375 9.83 -20.50 27.45
C PRO A 375 10.55 -21.56 26.61
N PHE A 376 11.82 -21.82 26.95
CA PHE A 376 12.66 -22.87 26.37
C PHE A 376 13.84 -23.18 27.31
N GLU A 377 14.56 -24.28 27.02
CA GLU A 377 15.77 -24.67 27.74
C GLU A 377 16.94 -23.73 27.43
N LEU A 378 17.55 -23.18 28.47
CA LEU A 378 18.71 -22.32 28.34
C LEU A 378 20.03 -23.12 28.30
N PRO A 379 21.08 -22.55 27.69
CA PRO A 379 22.45 -23.03 27.86
C PRO A 379 22.83 -23.19 29.34
N VAL A 380 23.70 -24.14 29.66
CA VAL A 380 24.06 -24.50 31.06
C VAL A 380 24.55 -23.30 31.89
N ASN A 381 25.20 -22.32 31.25
CA ASN A 381 25.77 -21.15 31.92
C ASN A 381 24.83 -19.93 31.95
N TRP A 382 23.60 -20.07 31.47
CA TRP A 382 22.63 -19.00 31.37
C TRP A 382 21.55 -19.15 32.45
N LYS A 383 20.89 -18.04 32.78
CA LYS A 383 19.78 -18.03 33.73
C LYS A 383 18.64 -17.16 33.26
N TRP A 384 17.41 -17.59 33.52
CA TRP A 384 16.24 -16.71 33.41
C TRP A 384 16.26 -15.70 34.55
N CYS A 385 16.05 -14.43 34.23
CA CYS A 385 15.97 -13.34 35.19
C CYS A 385 14.77 -12.45 34.88
N ARG A 386 14.13 -11.90 35.92
CA ARG A 386 13.17 -10.80 35.73
C ARG A 386 13.90 -9.53 35.37
N LEU A 387 13.34 -8.77 34.43
CA LEU A 387 13.92 -7.51 33.96
C LEU A 387 14.21 -6.53 35.11
N GLU A 388 13.31 -6.44 36.10
CA GLU A 388 13.49 -5.57 37.27
C GLU A 388 14.71 -5.91 38.14
N LYS A 389 15.18 -7.17 38.15
CA LYS A 389 16.38 -7.57 38.90
C LYS A 389 17.66 -7.12 38.22
N LEU A 390 17.60 -6.80 36.93
CA LEU A 390 18.74 -6.50 36.08
C LEU A 390 18.78 -5.03 35.61
N THR A 391 17.72 -4.28 35.86
CA THR A 391 17.56 -2.93 35.30
C THR A 391 16.90 -1.98 36.29
N ALA A 392 17.23 -0.69 36.18
CA ALA A 392 16.44 0.38 36.77
C ALA A 392 15.36 0.81 35.77
N ILE A 393 14.10 0.52 36.10
CA ILE A 393 12.95 0.81 35.22
C ILE A 393 12.13 1.95 35.81
N THR A 394 12.03 3.05 35.08
CA THR A 394 11.32 4.27 35.50
C THR A 394 10.28 4.67 34.46
N GLY A 395 9.04 4.91 34.90
CA GLY A 395 8.02 5.53 34.04
C GLY A 395 8.22 7.04 34.03
N GLY A 396 7.99 7.70 32.89
CA GLY A 396 8.19 9.14 32.77
C GLY A 396 7.24 10.00 33.60
N PHE A 397 7.45 11.33 33.55
CA PHE A 397 6.67 12.30 34.32
C PHE A 397 5.40 12.75 33.59
N ALA A 398 4.34 13.03 34.35
CA ALA A 398 3.04 13.44 33.84
C ALA A 398 2.98 14.95 33.55
N PHE A 399 3.61 15.38 32.46
CA PHE A 399 3.58 16.78 32.02
C PHE A 399 2.19 17.21 31.56
N LYS A 400 1.77 18.42 31.95
CA LYS A 400 0.59 19.07 31.38
C LYS A 400 1.01 19.82 30.13
N SER A 401 0.20 19.74 29.08
CA SER A 401 0.48 20.43 27.82
C SER A 401 0.48 21.95 27.93
N SER A 402 -0.23 22.50 28.92
CA SER A 402 -0.23 23.93 29.25
C SER A 402 1.13 24.43 29.76
N ASP A 403 1.96 23.53 30.25
CA ASP A 403 3.21 23.87 30.94
C ASP A 403 4.41 23.71 29.98
N TYR A 404 4.16 23.35 28.71
CA TYR A 404 5.20 23.29 27.69
C TYR A 404 5.65 24.68 27.27
N THR A 405 6.95 24.82 27.11
CA THR A 405 7.66 26.05 26.76
C THR A 405 8.39 25.89 25.42
N SER A 406 8.82 27.01 24.84
CA SER A 406 9.67 27.03 23.64
C SER A 406 11.16 26.83 23.95
N ASP A 407 11.57 27.00 25.19
CA ASP A 407 12.91 26.87 25.74
C ASP A 407 12.95 25.89 26.92
N GLY A 408 14.13 25.52 27.41
CA GLY A 408 14.29 24.53 28.49
C GLY A 408 14.62 23.12 28.00
N THR A 409 14.34 22.11 28.81
CA THR A 409 14.75 20.72 28.56
C THR A 409 13.72 20.00 27.70
N ARG A 410 14.16 19.30 26.65
CA ARG A 410 13.28 18.57 25.75
C ARG A 410 12.55 17.44 26.46
N VAL A 411 11.24 17.33 26.24
CA VAL A 411 10.41 16.23 26.75
C VAL A 411 10.13 15.24 25.63
N ILE A 412 10.55 13.99 25.81
CA ILE A 412 10.37 12.88 24.87
C ILE A 412 9.05 12.18 25.14
N ARG A 413 8.16 12.24 24.15
CA ARG A 413 6.88 11.54 24.12
C ARG A 413 6.97 10.32 23.19
N ILE A 414 5.94 9.47 23.24
CA ILE A 414 5.84 8.28 22.37
C ILE A 414 5.85 8.57 20.87
N SER A 415 5.60 9.82 20.46
CA SER A 415 5.66 10.27 19.06
C SER A 415 7.04 10.77 18.65
N ASP A 416 7.93 11.01 19.62
CA ASP A 416 9.18 11.74 19.41
C ASP A 416 10.37 10.79 19.23
N PHE A 417 10.11 9.48 19.07
CA PHE A 417 11.10 8.48 18.70
C PHE A 417 10.46 7.31 17.94
N ASP A 418 11.29 6.53 17.25
CA ASP A 418 10.99 5.20 16.75
C ASP A 418 12.25 4.31 16.88
N GLU A 419 12.24 3.13 16.26
CA GLU A 419 13.37 2.20 16.29
C GLU A 419 14.69 2.77 15.73
N TYR A 420 14.65 3.86 14.94
CA TYR A 420 15.82 4.45 14.29
C TYR A 420 16.39 5.65 15.03
N GLY A 421 15.61 6.34 15.87
CA GLY A 421 16.10 7.54 16.54
C GLY A 421 15.04 8.43 17.16
N PHE A 422 15.50 9.58 17.65
CA PHE A 422 14.64 10.70 18.03
C PHE A 422 14.10 11.42 16.79
N LYS A 423 12.86 11.88 16.87
CA LYS A 423 12.21 12.70 15.85
C LYS A 423 12.19 14.14 16.28
N ASP A 424 12.69 15.01 15.41
CA ASP A 424 12.79 16.45 15.69
C ASP A 424 11.55 17.25 15.23
N GLU A 425 10.45 16.54 14.99
CA GLU A 425 9.17 17.14 14.64
C GLU A 425 8.37 17.51 15.90
N LYS A 426 7.91 18.77 15.99
CA LYS A 426 7.03 19.24 17.08
C LYS A 426 7.62 19.01 18.48
N ILE A 427 8.91 19.31 18.64
CA ILE A 427 9.62 19.26 19.92
C ILE A 427 8.87 20.10 20.95
N VAL A 428 8.68 19.54 22.14
CA VAL A 428 8.16 20.26 23.31
C VAL A 428 9.23 20.31 24.39
N ARG A 429 9.29 21.43 25.12
CA ARG A 429 10.25 21.65 26.20
C ARG A 429 9.54 22.00 27.50
N HIS A 430 10.25 21.85 28.61
CA HIS A 430 9.77 22.17 29.95
C HIS A 430 10.95 22.61 30.82
N ASP A 431 10.67 23.45 31.83
CA ASP A 431 11.65 23.81 32.85
C ASP A 431 12.20 22.56 33.56
N TYR A 432 13.46 22.63 34.02
CA TYR A 432 14.17 21.49 34.63
C TYR A 432 14.39 21.70 36.13
N PRO A 433 13.35 21.59 36.98
CA PRO A 433 13.53 21.63 38.42
C PRO A 433 14.23 20.34 38.90
N PRO A 434 14.98 20.40 40.02
CA PRO A 434 15.77 19.27 40.52
C PRO A 434 14.99 17.96 40.74
N GLU A 435 13.69 18.06 41.02
CA GLU A 435 12.78 16.91 41.20
C GLU A 435 12.56 16.07 39.94
N LEU A 436 12.83 16.63 38.75
CA LEU A 436 12.71 15.93 37.47
C LEU A 436 13.99 15.19 37.07
N GLU A 437 15.09 15.34 37.82
CA GLU A 437 16.38 14.68 37.53
C GLU A 437 16.25 13.16 37.37
N LYS A 438 15.34 12.53 38.13
CA LYS A 438 15.08 11.08 38.05
C LYS A 438 14.44 10.62 36.74
N PHE A 439 13.86 11.53 35.95
CA PHE A 439 13.28 11.25 34.64
C PHE A 439 14.21 11.68 33.50
N SER A 440 15.45 12.05 33.81
CA SER A 440 16.45 12.37 32.80
C SER A 440 16.94 11.12 32.07
N LEU A 441 17.05 11.27 30.76
CA LEU A 441 17.67 10.25 29.92
C LEU A 441 19.18 10.26 30.07
N LYS A 442 19.78 9.08 29.91
CA LYS A 442 21.22 8.85 29.83
C LYS A 442 21.55 8.01 28.60
N SER A 443 22.79 8.12 28.14
CA SER A 443 23.33 7.20 27.13
C SER A 443 23.27 5.77 27.69
N GLY A 444 22.85 4.84 26.84
CA GLY A 444 22.57 3.43 27.17
C GLY A 444 21.16 3.16 27.69
N ASP A 445 20.30 4.19 27.83
CA ASP A 445 18.90 3.96 28.15
C ASP A 445 18.15 3.32 26.98
N ILE A 446 17.22 2.42 27.29
CA ILE A 446 16.26 1.88 26.33
C ILE A 446 14.91 2.49 26.63
N LEU A 447 14.34 3.19 25.65
CA LEU A 447 12.99 3.74 25.73
C LEU A 447 11.99 2.69 25.27
N MET A 448 10.83 2.63 25.90
CA MET A 448 9.71 1.80 25.46
C MET A 448 8.41 2.62 25.47
N ALA A 449 7.72 2.64 24.35
CA ALA A 449 6.39 3.23 24.27
C ALA A 449 5.37 2.37 25.02
N MET A 450 4.59 2.99 25.91
CA MET A 450 3.69 2.28 26.82
C MET A 450 2.21 2.32 26.42
N THR A 451 1.82 3.19 25.49
CA THR A 451 0.41 3.46 25.20
C THR A 451 0.15 3.75 23.73
N GLY A 452 -1.01 3.36 23.20
CA GLY A 452 -1.47 3.61 21.84
C GLY A 452 -0.91 2.64 20.80
N GLY A 453 -1.08 2.95 19.51
CA GLY A 453 -0.68 2.06 18.41
C GLY A 453 0.82 1.76 18.31
N THR A 454 1.67 2.38 19.14
CA THR A 454 3.12 2.16 19.18
C THR A 454 3.60 1.38 20.40
N VAL A 455 2.70 0.84 21.24
CA VAL A 455 3.10 0.09 22.46
C VAL A 455 4.12 -1.00 22.13
N GLY A 456 5.18 -1.08 22.91
CA GLY A 456 6.22 -2.10 22.75
C GLY A 456 7.35 -1.72 21.81
N LYS A 457 7.19 -0.65 21.01
CA LYS A 457 8.31 -0.09 20.23
C LYS A 457 9.39 0.42 21.17
N THR A 458 10.64 0.10 20.84
CA THR A 458 11.80 0.51 21.62
C THR A 458 12.81 1.31 20.83
N PHE A 459 13.58 2.12 21.56
CA PHE A 459 14.73 2.85 21.02
C PHE A 459 15.90 2.76 22.00
N HIS A 460 17.06 2.32 21.53
CA HIS A 460 18.30 2.29 22.31
C HIS A 460 19.07 3.59 22.14
N VAL A 461 19.15 4.38 23.22
CA VAL A 461 19.78 5.70 23.25
C VAL A 461 21.30 5.53 23.33
N LYS A 462 21.95 5.20 22.21
CA LYS A 462 23.42 5.10 22.16
C LYS A 462 24.09 6.43 22.52
N THR A 463 23.56 7.55 22.02
CA THR A 463 24.07 8.90 22.29
C THR A 463 22.94 9.87 22.56
N LEU A 464 23.15 10.81 23.49
CA LEU A 464 22.21 11.90 23.76
C LEU A 464 22.70 13.19 23.08
N PRO A 465 21.89 13.80 22.19
CA PRO A 465 22.26 15.06 21.56
C PRO A 465 22.08 16.26 22.49
N GLU A 466 21.20 16.17 23.49
CA GLU A 466 20.95 17.20 24.51
C GLU A 466 20.38 16.55 25.78
N GLN A 467 20.24 17.34 26.85
CA GLN A 467 19.51 16.91 28.05
C GLN A 467 18.03 16.70 27.71
N MET A 468 17.47 15.57 28.14
CA MET A 468 16.09 15.18 27.82
C MET A 468 15.38 14.56 29.03
N LEU A 469 14.07 14.80 29.11
CA LEU A 469 13.15 14.21 30.07
C LEU A 469 12.16 13.28 29.37
N VAL A 470 11.68 12.25 30.05
CA VAL A 470 10.64 11.34 29.50
C VAL A 470 9.24 11.63 30.01
N ASN A 471 8.28 11.61 29.09
CA ASN A 471 6.84 11.71 29.35
C ASN A 471 6.26 10.41 29.98
N GLN A 472 5.15 10.51 30.73
CA GLN A 472 4.53 9.38 31.45
C GLN A 472 4.12 8.17 30.59
N ARG A 473 4.07 8.33 29.27
CA ARG A 473 3.74 7.25 28.33
C ARG A 473 4.99 6.53 27.79
N VAL A 474 6.17 6.88 28.28
CA VAL A 474 7.45 6.29 27.91
C VAL A 474 8.08 5.68 29.17
N ALA A 475 8.46 4.42 29.09
CA ALA A 475 9.29 3.77 30.09
C ALA A 475 10.77 3.92 29.69
N THR A 476 11.61 4.18 30.68
CA THR A 476 13.07 4.14 30.55
C THR A 476 13.57 2.89 31.26
N ILE A 477 14.30 2.03 30.54
CA ILE A 477 14.94 0.81 31.05
C ILE A 477 16.44 1.04 30.99
N ARG A 478 17.09 1.06 32.15
CA ARG A 478 18.54 1.27 32.27
C ARG A 478 19.22 0.01 32.79
N ALA A 479 20.16 -0.53 32.03
CA ALA A 479 20.92 -1.72 32.42
C ALA A 479 21.72 -1.48 33.70
N SER A 480 21.78 -2.49 34.58
CA SER A 480 22.65 -2.48 35.77
C SER A 480 24.07 -2.93 35.41
N SER A 481 25.02 -2.72 36.32
CA SER A 481 26.39 -3.24 36.15
C SER A 481 26.39 -4.75 35.90
N GLY A 482 27.12 -5.20 34.88
CA GLY A 482 27.18 -6.61 34.47
C GLY A 482 26.14 -7.03 33.42
N VAL A 483 25.34 -6.08 32.92
CA VAL A 483 24.41 -6.28 31.80
C VAL A 483 24.78 -5.33 30.68
N ASP A 484 25.03 -5.88 29.50
CA ASP A 484 25.24 -5.09 28.28
C ASP A 484 23.89 -4.52 27.81
N ASP A 485 23.83 -3.21 27.59
CA ASP A 485 22.62 -2.48 27.22
C ASP A 485 22.16 -2.80 25.79
N THR A 486 23.10 -3.08 24.88
CA THR A 486 22.82 -3.47 23.50
C THR A 486 22.25 -4.88 23.45
N TYR A 487 22.85 -5.82 24.21
CA TYR A 487 22.28 -7.16 24.40
C TYR A 487 20.86 -7.09 24.96
N LEU A 488 20.65 -6.27 25.99
CA LEU A 488 19.33 -6.07 26.58
C LEU A 488 18.32 -5.55 25.57
N ASN A 489 18.71 -4.61 24.71
CA ASN A 489 17.85 -4.12 23.64
C ASN A 489 17.50 -5.23 22.64
N PHE A 490 18.45 -6.07 22.24
CA PHE A 490 18.19 -7.23 21.38
C PHE A 490 17.19 -8.20 22.00
N VAL A 491 17.29 -8.45 23.30
CA VAL A 491 16.33 -9.30 24.01
C VAL A 491 14.94 -8.70 23.94
N ILE A 492 14.79 -7.41 24.24
CA ILE A 492 13.48 -6.73 24.23
C ILE A 492 12.88 -6.70 22.81
N GLN A 493 13.71 -6.59 21.78
CA GLN A 493 13.27 -6.60 20.38
C GLN A 493 13.01 -8.00 19.81
N SER A 494 13.49 -9.07 20.48
CA SER A 494 13.30 -10.45 20.02
C SER A 494 11.82 -10.88 20.00
N LYS A 495 11.50 -11.84 19.13
CA LYS A 495 10.16 -12.43 19.01
C LYS A 495 9.63 -12.91 20.36
N LEU A 496 10.48 -13.49 21.20
CA LEU A 496 10.18 -13.88 22.58
C LEU A 496 9.54 -12.75 23.39
N THR A 497 10.21 -11.60 23.51
CA THR A 497 9.71 -10.50 24.36
C THR A 497 8.57 -9.74 23.69
N GLN A 498 8.59 -9.60 22.36
CA GLN A 498 7.50 -8.95 21.62
C GLN A 498 6.18 -9.73 21.72
N GLN A 499 6.22 -11.07 21.79
CA GLN A 499 5.03 -11.89 22.07
C GLN A 499 4.47 -11.62 23.47
N VAL A 500 5.32 -11.58 24.50
CA VAL A 500 4.90 -11.23 25.87
C VAL A 500 4.28 -9.83 25.92
N ILE A 501 4.89 -8.86 25.23
CA ILE A 501 4.34 -7.50 25.11
C ILE A 501 2.98 -7.52 24.40
N HIS A 502 2.82 -8.32 23.34
CA HIS A 502 1.57 -8.44 22.60
C HIS A 502 0.45 -9.04 23.45
N GLU A 503 0.72 -10.11 24.19
CA GLU A 503 -0.24 -10.76 25.09
C GLU A 503 -0.63 -9.86 26.27
N ALA A 504 0.28 -9.01 26.75
CA ALA A 504 0.00 -8.05 27.80
C ALA A 504 -0.90 -6.88 27.36
N LYS A 505 -1.01 -6.60 26.05
CA LYS A 505 -1.90 -5.56 25.50
C LYS A 505 -3.35 -6.05 25.58
N ASN A 506 -4.07 -5.67 26.64
CA ASN A 506 -5.51 -5.92 26.72
C ASN A 506 -6.27 -5.32 25.52
N SER A 507 -7.20 -6.09 24.94
CA SER A 507 -7.90 -5.88 23.66
C SER A 507 -8.75 -4.60 23.53
N THR A 508 -8.72 -3.67 24.49
CA THR A 508 -9.61 -2.50 24.52
C THR A 508 -8.88 -1.16 24.64
N ASN A 509 -7.61 -1.11 25.06
CA ASN A 509 -6.94 0.17 25.38
C ASN A 509 -5.47 0.31 24.92
N ASP A 510 -4.87 -0.68 24.23
CA ASP A 510 -3.47 -0.65 23.74
C ASP A 510 -2.48 -0.01 24.74
N ASN A 511 -2.32 -0.60 25.92
CA ASN A 511 -1.37 -0.11 26.94
C ASN A 511 -0.63 -1.26 27.59
N ILE A 512 0.60 -1.01 28.03
CA ILE A 512 1.39 -1.93 28.87
C ILE A 512 1.77 -1.24 30.17
N SER A 513 1.63 -1.94 31.30
CA SER A 513 1.89 -1.33 32.61
C SER A 513 3.36 -1.46 33.02
N MET A 514 3.81 -0.59 33.93
CA MET A 514 5.14 -0.73 34.55
C MET A 514 5.32 -2.07 35.28
N LYS A 515 4.23 -2.64 35.81
CA LYS A 515 4.25 -3.94 36.46
C LYS A 515 4.58 -5.05 35.46
N ASP A 516 3.96 -4.99 34.27
CA ASP A 516 4.18 -5.97 33.20
C ASP A 516 5.63 -5.90 32.70
N ILE A 517 6.11 -4.69 32.39
CA ILE A 517 7.51 -4.45 31.93
C ILE A 517 8.51 -5.01 32.96
N LYS A 518 8.33 -4.71 34.24
CA LYS A 518 9.19 -5.21 35.32
C LYS A 518 9.24 -6.73 35.41
N SER A 519 8.14 -7.39 35.06
CA SER A 519 7.98 -8.85 35.17
C SER A 519 8.55 -9.64 33.99
N PHE A 520 8.98 -8.99 32.90
CA PHE A 520 9.50 -9.68 31.72
C PHE A 520 10.63 -10.64 32.09
N LEU A 521 10.55 -11.85 31.54
CA LEU A 521 11.59 -12.86 31.70
C LEU A 521 12.59 -12.73 30.57
N ILE A 522 13.85 -12.53 30.93
CA ILE A 522 14.95 -12.37 29.99
C ILE A 522 16.06 -13.39 30.27
N PRO A 523 16.66 -13.97 29.22
CA PRO A 523 17.82 -14.84 29.37
C PRO A 523 19.08 -14.01 29.63
N LEU A 524 19.86 -14.39 30.64
CA LEU A 524 21.10 -13.71 30.99
C LEU A 524 22.33 -14.63 30.84
N PRO A 525 23.14 -14.45 29.79
CA PRO A 525 24.47 -15.04 29.64
C PRO A 525 25.50 -14.37 30.56
N PRO A 526 26.69 -14.96 30.73
CA PRO A 526 27.87 -14.25 31.23
C PRO A 526 28.17 -12.99 30.40
N LEU A 527 28.66 -11.92 31.03
CA LEU A 527 28.90 -10.62 30.37
C LEU A 527 29.79 -10.73 29.12
N ALA A 528 30.86 -11.55 29.16
CA ALA A 528 31.72 -11.75 28.00
C ALA A 528 30.98 -12.39 26.82
N GLU A 529 30.00 -13.26 27.09
CA GLU A 529 29.16 -13.89 26.07
C GLU A 529 28.09 -12.92 25.56
N GLN A 530 27.54 -12.05 26.41
CA GLN A 530 26.66 -10.96 25.97
C GLN A 530 27.38 -10.08 24.92
N GLN A 531 28.62 -9.68 25.19
CA GLN A 531 29.44 -8.87 24.27
C GLN A 531 29.75 -9.60 22.96
N GLU A 532 30.02 -10.92 23.01
CA GLU A 532 30.23 -11.72 21.81
C GLU A 532 28.95 -11.83 20.97
N ILE A 533 27.80 -12.03 21.61
CA ILE A 533 26.48 -12.02 20.95
C ILE A 533 26.24 -10.66 20.29
N VAL A 534 26.51 -9.57 21.01
CA VAL A 534 26.31 -8.22 20.49
C VAL A 534 27.10 -7.99 19.22
N SER A 535 28.40 -8.27 19.24
CA SER A 535 29.26 -8.14 18.06
C SER A 535 28.71 -8.91 16.86
N LYS A 536 28.31 -10.18 17.07
CA LYS A 536 27.80 -11.03 15.98
C LYS A 536 26.46 -10.57 15.44
N VAL A 537 25.53 -10.18 16.32
CA VAL A 537 24.21 -9.70 15.91
C VAL A 537 24.35 -8.39 15.14
N GLU A 538 25.17 -7.44 15.61
CA GLU A 538 25.41 -6.19 14.88
C GLU A 538 26.00 -6.43 13.49
N ASP A 539 26.97 -7.34 13.35
CA ASP A 539 27.54 -7.72 12.06
C ASP A 539 26.49 -8.32 11.12
N LEU A 540 25.66 -9.24 11.61
CA LEU A 540 24.61 -9.88 10.80
C LEU A 540 23.48 -8.90 10.42
N LEU A 541 23.02 -8.07 11.35
CA LEU A 541 21.99 -7.06 11.06
C LEU A 541 22.49 -6.05 10.04
N LYS A 542 23.77 -5.67 10.10
CA LYS A 542 24.41 -4.80 9.09
C LYS A 542 24.42 -5.45 7.70
N LEU A 543 24.67 -6.76 7.60
CA LEU A 543 24.56 -7.48 6.32
C LEU A 543 23.10 -7.49 5.82
N CYS A 544 22.13 -7.71 6.70
CA CYS A 544 20.71 -7.61 6.35
C CYS A 544 20.35 -6.23 5.81
N ASP A 545 20.83 -5.15 6.45
CA ASP A 545 20.62 -3.77 5.98
C ASP A 545 21.24 -3.53 4.60
N GLN A 546 22.42 -4.09 4.32
CA GLN A 546 23.06 -4.02 3.01
C GLN A 546 22.24 -4.74 1.92
N ILE A 547 21.76 -5.94 2.21
CA ILE A 547 20.89 -6.69 1.29
C ILE A 547 19.61 -5.90 1.01
N GLN A 548 18.98 -5.36 2.05
CA GLN A 548 17.77 -4.55 1.94
C GLN A 548 17.99 -3.29 1.08
N ALA A 549 19.13 -2.61 1.24
CA ALA A 549 19.51 -1.47 0.40
C ALA A 549 19.69 -1.87 -1.08
N CYS A 550 20.37 -2.99 -1.36
CA CYS A 550 20.51 -3.50 -2.73
C CYS A 550 19.16 -3.87 -3.36
N LEU A 551 18.24 -4.47 -2.59
CA LEU A 551 16.89 -4.77 -3.06
C LEU A 551 16.11 -3.49 -3.41
N TYR A 552 16.25 -2.44 -2.60
CA TYR A 552 15.62 -1.15 -2.87
C TYR A 552 16.14 -0.52 -4.16
N GLU A 553 17.46 -0.48 -4.35
CA GLU A 553 18.08 0.05 -5.58
C GLU A 553 17.65 -0.73 -6.84
N ALA A 554 17.57 -2.06 -6.74
CA ALA A 554 17.09 -2.91 -7.82
C ALA A 554 15.61 -2.61 -8.15
N GLN A 555 14.76 -2.43 -7.13
CA GLN A 555 13.34 -2.09 -7.32
C GLN A 555 13.16 -0.72 -7.99
N GLU A 556 13.89 0.31 -7.56
CA GLU A 556 13.86 1.64 -8.18
C GLU A 556 14.33 1.59 -9.65
N THR A 557 15.35 0.76 -9.94
CA THR A 557 15.80 0.53 -11.32
C THR A 557 14.71 -0.11 -12.16
N GLN A 558 14.02 -1.14 -11.66
CA GLN A 558 12.91 -1.78 -12.38
C GLN A 558 11.73 -0.84 -12.61
N ILE A 559 11.41 0.02 -11.63
CA ILE A 559 10.40 1.07 -11.77
C ILE A 559 10.80 2.05 -12.90
N GLY A 560 12.05 2.51 -12.90
CA GLY A 560 12.57 3.41 -13.94
C GLY A 560 12.57 2.77 -15.33
N LEU A 561 12.91 1.48 -15.45
CA LEU A 561 12.84 0.73 -16.71
C LEU A 561 11.40 0.62 -17.21
N ALA A 562 10.45 0.28 -16.34
CA ALA A 562 9.04 0.24 -16.70
C ALA A 562 8.55 1.60 -17.22
N ASP A 563 8.94 2.71 -16.57
CA ASP A 563 8.63 4.05 -17.03
C ASP A 563 9.26 4.39 -18.38
N GLY A 564 10.53 4.04 -18.57
CA GLY A 564 11.26 4.23 -19.82
C GLY A 564 10.61 3.48 -20.99
N LEU A 565 10.23 2.21 -20.79
CA LEU A 565 9.54 1.41 -21.79
C LEU A 565 8.20 2.03 -22.22
N VAL A 566 7.44 2.60 -21.27
CA VAL A 566 6.19 3.31 -21.62
C VAL A 566 6.51 4.58 -22.41
N ALA A 567 7.48 5.38 -21.98
CA ALA A 567 7.84 6.63 -22.64
C ALA A 567 8.32 6.41 -24.08
N ASP A 568 9.24 5.47 -24.30
CA ASP A 568 9.81 5.15 -25.61
C ASP A 568 8.76 4.61 -26.60
N ALA A 569 7.72 3.95 -26.10
CA ALA A 569 6.66 3.38 -26.91
C ALA A 569 5.59 4.39 -27.35
N VAL A 570 5.50 5.54 -26.66
CA VAL A 570 4.49 6.58 -26.90
C VAL A 570 5.09 7.90 -27.41
N SER A 571 6.42 8.00 -27.47
CA SER A 571 7.16 9.04 -28.19
C SER A 571 7.11 8.79 -29.69
#